data_AF-A0A959MDW5-F1
#
_entry.id   AF-A0A959MDW5-F1
#
_cell.length_a   1.000
_cell.length_b   1.000
_cell.length_c   1.000
_cell.angle_alpha   90.00
_cell.angle_beta   90.00
_cell.angle_gamma   90.00
#
_symmetry.space_group_name_H-M   'P 1'
#
loop_
_entity.id
_entity.type
_entity.pdbx_description
1 polymer ?
#
loop_
_entity_poly.entity_id
_entity_poly.type
_entity_poly.pdbx_seq_one_letter_code
_entity_poly.pdbx_strand_id
1 'polypeptide(L)'
;MSIKQSVCFAALLSLFVVATDLQAQERDLRAERLVLDDNGTDSTFNTVTIRTSSSLLQNVVLTIPDPGTGTAEFMLTSSGSGGFWGLDGNSGTTPGTNFLGTTDSAAVQIQVRGGSGTIANSLILNENGSLQRDTGGNARGAGAVDLQIARSVATEVAASVYSVIGGGQNNGIASTADNATIGGGSSNAINDGSIYATIGGGRLNTIDTSARYTVIGGGRENAIETGGDYSTIGGGYQNVIDSATTHGTIGGGSGNKLWPTADYSTIGGGLLNLIRPGADHSTIGGGGYNRIDDTARYSTILGGENNRIKNGASYAAIGGGFFHTIANGAEYSTISGGWVNKVGNYSTYSSIGGGRANVIEDSADYATIGGGRSNGIRTQSDYSTIGGGYGNYINGQYSVIPGGKAMTLNADRSFGFLANDGSGNMTISESDVAVFGNANLWLANNTGAASQIRFYEPNTTTGNFPSSVYFTSFESPPLDDTLVYILPAAKPFQVGQVLEVSAMNGDTITLTWGFVTLRTGRDGSDVPTAIAVPNDDPDLESRINRLEELLTTREQLLGTQKEQLQALRAAVQTLEGQGIERSSNGVESKEETNVYNAE
;
A
#
# COMPACT_ATOMS: atom_id res chain seq x y z
N MET A 1 -93.18 10.22 -90.32
CA MET A 1 -94.48 10.72 -89.83
C MET A 1 -94.21 11.98 -89.03
N SER A 2 -94.53 13.21 -89.44
CA SER A 2 -94.93 13.77 -90.75
C SER A 2 -94.59 15.29 -90.68
N ILE A 3 -93.79 15.91 -91.57
CA ILE A 3 -94.19 16.45 -92.89
C ILE A 3 -95.45 17.35 -92.74
N LYS A 4 -95.45 18.66 -93.05
CA LYS A 4 -94.51 19.59 -93.75
C LYS A 4 -94.75 21.05 -93.22
N GLN A 5 -93.96 22.12 -93.49
CA GLN A 5 -93.82 22.90 -94.75
C GLN A 5 -95.20 23.26 -95.39
N SER A 6 -95.41 24.41 -96.05
CA SER A 6 -94.49 25.43 -96.58
C SER A 6 -95.24 26.69 -97.07
N VAL A 7 -94.50 27.79 -97.32
CA VAL A 7 -94.70 28.78 -98.42
C VAL A 7 -95.94 29.70 -98.41
N CYS A 8 -95.97 30.86 -99.10
CA CYS A 8 -95.02 31.98 -99.31
C CYS A 8 -95.68 33.06 -100.22
N PHE A 9 -95.04 34.22 -100.38
CA PHE A 9 -95.35 35.32 -101.33
C PHE A 9 -96.69 36.07 -101.09
N ALA A 10 -96.80 37.41 -101.11
CA ALA A 10 -96.21 38.49 -101.94
C ALA A 10 -96.92 38.64 -103.31
N ALA A 11 -97.24 39.83 -103.84
CA ALA A 11 -97.23 41.20 -103.28
C ALA A 11 -98.43 41.98 -103.93
N LEU A 12 -98.46 43.26 -104.34
CA LEU A 12 -97.48 44.36 -104.47
C LEU A 12 -98.24 45.69 -104.70
N LEU A 13 -97.90 46.79 -104.01
CA LEU A 13 -98.04 48.13 -104.62
C LEU A 13 -97.00 49.15 -104.12
N SER A 14 -96.37 49.80 -105.08
CA SER A 14 -95.43 50.94 -105.04
C SER A 14 -96.09 52.27 -104.66
N LEU A 15 -95.38 53.38 -104.37
CA LEU A 15 -93.99 53.69 -103.94
C LEU A 15 -93.89 55.22 -103.92
N PHE A 16 -93.34 55.85 -102.88
CA PHE A 16 -92.61 57.13 -103.04
C PHE A 16 -91.58 57.32 -101.91
N VAL A 17 -90.56 58.13 -102.19
CA VAL A 17 -89.27 58.25 -101.46
C VAL A 17 -89.27 59.59 -100.68
N VAL A 18 -88.61 59.75 -99.52
CA VAL A 18 -87.20 60.17 -99.31
C VAL A 18 -86.69 59.80 -97.90
N ALA A 19 -85.38 59.54 -97.80
CA ALA A 19 -84.58 59.24 -96.60
C ALA A 19 -84.48 60.44 -95.60
N THR A 20 -83.82 60.43 -94.43
CA THR A 20 -82.62 59.73 -93.92
C THR A 20 -82.78 59.40 -92.41
N ASP A 21 -81.89 58.73 -91.67
CA ASP A 21 -80.54 58.21 -91.97
C ASP A 21 -80.23 56.90 -91.19
N LEU A 22 -79.07 56.28 -91.45
CA LEU A 22 -78.60 55.04 -90.84
C LEU A 22 -77.47 55.27 -89.82
N GLN A 23 -77.36 54.38 -88.82
CA GLN A 23 -76.12 53.60 -88.63
C GLN A 23 -76.38 52.35 -87.77
N ALA A 24 -75.51 51.35 -87.90
CA ALA A 24 -75.69 50.02 -87.34
C ALA A 24 -74.34 49.38 -86.99
N GLN A 25 -74.36 48.38 -86.10
CA GLN A 25 -73.41 47.27 -86.18
C GLN A 25 -73.94 46.00 -85.49
N GLU A 26 -73.73 44.86 -86.14
CA GLU A 26 -74.03 43.53 -85.62
C GLU A 26 -72.81 42.97 -84.86
N ARG A 27 -73.05 42.07 -83.89
CA ARG A 27 -72.08 41.01 -83.53
C ARG A 27 -72.82 39.72 -83.21
N ASP A 28 -72.45 38.65 -83.89
CA ASP A 28 -72.77 37.25 -83.56
C ASP A 28 -71.44 36.45 -83.50
N LEU A 29 -71.55 35.19 -83.11
CA LEU A 29 -70.53 34.13 -83.12
C LEU A 29 -69.43 34.22 -82.06
N ARG A 30 -69.76 33.58 -80.93
CA ARG A 30 -69.15 32.35 -80.39
C ARG A 30 -67.61 32.26 -80.25
N ALA A 31 -67.22 31.51 -79.21
CA ALA A 31 -65.87 31.17 -78.79
C ALA A 31 -65.12 32.31 -78.08
N GLU A 32 -65.33 32.40 -76.76
CA GLU A 32 -64.39 33.01 -75.82
C GLU A 32 -63.12 32.15 -75.73
N ARG A 33 -62.36 32.07 -76.84
CA ARG A 33 -60.95 31.75 -76.77
C ARG A 33 -60.28 33.02 -76.25
N LEU A 34 -59.71 32.99 -75.05
CA LEU A 34 -58.96 34.11 -74.49
C LEU A 34 -57.81 34.48 -75.46
N VAL A 35 -57.97 35.59 -76.17
CA VAL A 35 -56.93 36.21 -76.99
C VAL A 35 -56.39 37.38 -76.20
N LEU A 36 -55.17 37.23 -75.69
CA LEU A 36 -54.38 38.35 -75.19
C LEU A 36 -53.69 38.96 -76.40
N ASP A 37 -54.20 40.11 -76.85
CA ASP A 37 -53.59 40.93 -77.89
C ASP A 37 -52.80 42.05 -77.19
N ASP A 38 -51.47 41.96 -77.23
CA ASP A 38 -50.58 43.06 -76.86
C ASP A 38 -50.11 43.76 -78.15
N ASN A 39 -50.85 44.80 -78.52
CA ASN A 39 -50.44 45.76 -79.55
C ASN A 39 -50.49 47.18 -78.97
N GLY A 40 -49.58 47.41 -78.03
CA GLY A 40 -49.24 48.66 -77.33
C GLY A 40 -49.78 49.99 -77.87
N THR A 41 -50.51 50.69 -76.99
CA THR A 41 -50.37 52.15 -76.76
C THR A 41 -51.15 52.59 -75.51
N ASP A 42 -52.13 51.81 -75.05
CA ASP A 42 -52.81 52.06 -73.77
C ASP A 42 -51.91 51.68 -72.58
N SER A 43 -51.87 52.52 -71.55
CA SER A 43 -51.07 52.32 -70.33
C SER A 43 -51.84 51.60 -69.21
N THR A 44 -52.98 50.98 -69.53
CA THR A 44 -53.77 50.17 -68.60
C THR A 44 -53.44 48.67 -68.71
N PHE A 45 -53.00 48.07 -67.61
CA PHE A 45 -52.72 46.64 -67.54
C PHE A 45 -54.02 45.81 -67.65
N ASN A 46 -54.11 44.97 -68.68
CA ASN A 46 -55.20 43.99 -68.84
C ASN A 46 -55.24 43.04 -67.64
N THR A 47 -56.13 43.33 -66.69
CA THR A 47 -56.11 42.70 -65.36
C THR A 47 -56.95 41.41 -65.36
N VAL A 48 -56.28 40.25 -65.40
CA VAL A 48 -56.94 38.95 -65.21
C VAL A 48 -57.35 38.79 -63.74
N THR A 49 -58.53 39.31 -63.37
CA THR A 49 -59.07 39.20 -62.01
C THR A 49 -59.58 37.79 -61.72
N ILE A 50 -58.70 36.91 -61.24
CA ILE A 50 -59.10 35.63 -60.65
C ILE A 50 -59.86 35.92 -59.35
N ARG A 51 -61.19 35.80 -59.39
CA ARG A 51 -62.05 35.97 -58.21
C ARG A 51 -62.04 34.71 -57.34
N THR A 52 -61.29 34.73 -56.24
CA THR A 52 -61.46 33.79 -55.14
C THR A 52 -62.81 34.00 -54.45
N SER A 53 -63.37 32.95 -53.85
CA SER A 53 -64.66 33.00 -53.13
C SER A 53 -64.63 33.75 -51.79
N SER A 54 -63.48 34.32 -51.43
CA SER A 54 -63.25 35.17 -50.27
C SER A 54 -62.13 36.17 -50.58
N SER A 55 -62.07 37.29 -49.85
CA SER A 55 -61.10 38.36 -50.05
C SER A 55 -59.65 37.93 -49.79
N LEU A 56 -58.77 38.14 -50.76
CA LEU A 56 -57.31 38.11 -50.56
C LEU A 56 -56.83 39.45 -49.96
N LEU A 57 -55.79 39.41 -49.13
CA LEU A 57 -55.25 40.60 -48.45
C LEU A 57 -54.23 41.40 -49.28
N GLN A 58 -53.78 40.87 -50.42
CA GLN A 58 -52.89 41.54 -51.38
C GLN A 58 -53.21 41.11 -52.82
N ASN A 59 -52.77 41.90 -53.80
CA ASN A 59 -52.91 41.60 -55.22
C ASN A 59 -51.97 40.48 -55.66
N VAL A 60 -52.50 39.38 -56.21
CA VAL A 60 -51.70 38.38 -56.91
C VAL A 60 -51.54 38.82 -58.36
N VAL A 61 -50.37 39.38 -58.70
CA VAL A 61 -50.01 39.74 -60.07
C VAL A 61 -49.29 38.55 -60.72
N LEU A 62 -49.89 37.98 -61.77
CA LEU A 62 -49.32 36.87 -62.53
C LEU A 62 -48.65 37.39 -63.80
N THR A 63 -47.35 37.66 -63.74
CA THR A 63 -46.56 38.02 -64.93
C THR A 63 -46.08 36.75 -65.63
N ILE A 64 -46.46 36.56 -66.89
CA ILE A 64 -45.94 35.50 -67.76
C ILE A 64 -44.81 36.08 -68.61
N PRO A 65 -43.55 35.62 -68.49
CA PRO A 65 -42.49 35.98 -69.41
C PRO A 65 -42.72 35.30 -70.77
N ASP A 66 -42.45 35.99 -71.87
CA ASP A 66 -42.33 35.35 -73.20
C ASP A 66 -41.09 34.43 -73.20
N PRO A 67 -41.23 33.10 -73.40
CA PRO A 67 -40.12 32.16 -73.39
C PRO A 67 -39.34 32.10 -74.71
N GLY A 68 -39.78 32.81 -75.75
CA GLY A 68 -39.28 32.60 -77.11
C GLY A 68 -39.57 31.18 -77.61
N THR A 69 -38.68 30.60 -78.41
CA THR A 69 -38.91 29.29 -79.07
C THR A 69 -38.70 28.07 -78.17
N GLY A 70 -38.69 28.22 -76.85
CA GLY A 70 -38.62 27.14 -75.87
C GLY A 70 -39.97 26.83 -75.23
N THR A 71 -40.20 25.57 -74.86
CA THR A 71 -41.30 25.24 -73.94
C THR A 71 -40.99 25.82 -72.56
N ALA A 72 -41.80 26.77 -72.10
CA ALA A 72 -41.78 27.22 -70.71
C ALA A 72 -42.23 26.08 -69.78
N GLU A 73 -41.29 25.29 -69.27
CA GLU A 73 -41.58 24.44 -68.12
C GLU A 73 -41.88 25.31 -66.89
N PHE A 74 -42.94 24.95 -66.16
CA PHE A 74 -43.50 25.76 -65.08
C PHE A 74 -42.63 25.69 -63.80
N MET A 75 -41.47 26.34 -63.86
CA MET A 75 -40.62 26.63 -62.72
C MET A 75 -41.22 27.77 -61.90
N LEU A 76 -41.70 27.47 -60.69
CA LEU A 76 -42.15 28.45 -59.69
C LEU A 76 -40.96 29.18 -59.04
N THR A 77 -40.14 29.84 -59.86
CA THR A 77 -39.05 30.71 -59.38
C THR A 77 -39.61 32.08 -59.02
N SER A 78 -40.08 32.24 -57.79
CA SER A 78 -40.55 33.53 -57.24
C SER A 78 -39.39 34.49 -57.00
N SER A 79 -38.94 35.18 -58.05
CA SER A 79 -37.94 36.26 -57.99
C SER A 79 -38.53 37.54 -57.37
N GLY A 80 -38.91 37.48 -56.09
CA GLY A 80 -39.58 38.58 -55.40
C GLY A 80 -39.43 38.50 -53.87
N SER A 81 -38.85 39.56 -53.29
CA SER A 81 -38.89 39.91 -51.85
C SER A 81 -38.76 38.78 -50.82
N GLY A 82 -37.56 38.17 -50.75
CA GLY A 82 -36.93 37.83 -49.47
C GLY A 82 -37.49 36.68 -48.61
N GLY A 83 -38.56 35.99 -49.01
CA GLY A 83 -39.15 34.91 -48.20
C GLY A 83 -38.49 33.52 -48.30
N PHE A 84 -37.44 33.36 -49.12
CA PHE A 84 -36.91 32.05 -49.52
C PHE A 84 -35.37 32.03 -49.59
N TRP A 85 -34.78 30.84 -49.61
CA TRP A 85 -33.34 30.64 -49.86
C TRP A 85 -33.09 30.33 -51.34
N GLY A 86 -32.18 31.09 -51.96
CA GLY A 86 -31.67 30.82 -53.29
C GLY A 86 -30.71 29.63 -53.31
N LEU A 87 -30.62 28.95 -54.46
CA LEU A 87 -29.75 27.77 -54.64
C LEU A 87 -28.25 28.11 -54.51
N ASP A 88 -27.86 29.34 -54.84
CA ASP A 88 -26.50 29.87 -54.68
C ASP A 88 -26.27 30.55 -53.31
N GLY A 89 -27.27 30.54 -52.43
CA GLY A 89 -27.28 31.26 -51.15
C GLY A 89 -27.74 32.73 -51.25
N ASN A 90 -27.99 33.36 -50.10
CA ASN A 90 -28.51 34.73 -50.00
C ASN A 90 -27.44 35.69 -49.42
N SER A 91 -27.13 36.78 -50.12
CA SER A 91 -26.27 37.86 -49.59
C SER A 91 -27.08 38.94 -48.87
N GLY A 92 -26.64 39.39 -47.69
CA GLY A 92 -27.29 40.50 -46.96
C GLY A 92 -28.60 40.14 -46.28
N THR A 93 -28.68 38.94 -45.70
CA THR A 93 -29.88 38.38 -45.05
C THR A 93 -30.38 39.18 -43.86
N THR A 94 -31.70 39.32 -43.74
CA THR A 94 -32.37 39.93 -42.58
C THR A 94 -32.97 38.85 -41.67
N PRO A 95 -32.53 38.74 -40.40
CA PRO A 95 -33.13 37.81 -39.43
C PRO A 95 -34.64 38.05 -39.28
N GLY A 96 -35.42 36.97 -39.38
CA GLY A 96 -36.89 37.01 -39.43
C GLY A 96 -37.50 36.96 -40.84
N THR A 97 -36.70 37.19 -41.89
CA THR A 97 -37.13 37.00 -43.30
C THR A 97 -36.39 35.85 -43.98
N ASN A 98 -35.09 35.67 -43.70
CA ASN A 98 -34.25 34.64 -44.33
C ASN A 98 -33.78 33.61 -43.30
N PHE A 99 -34.43 32.44 -43.24
CA PHE A 99 -34.04 31.31 -42.39
C PHE A 99 -34.57 29.99 -42.98
N LEU A 100 -33.91 28.86 -42.73
CA LEU A 100 -34.35 27.56 -43.23
C LEU A 100 -35.31 26.92 -42.21
N GLY A 101 -36.58 27.33 -42.28
CA GLY A 101 -37.64 26.93 -41.37
C GLY A 101 -39.00 27.37 -41.88
N THR A 102 -40.03 27.24 -41.04
CA THR A 102 -41.39 27.72 -41.33
C THR A 102 -41.65 29.06 -40.61
N THR A 103 -42.38 29.98 -41.26
CA THR A 103 -42.73 31.30 -40.69
C THR A 103 -43.93 31.23 -39.76
N ASP A 104 -44.82 30.27 -39.97
CA ASP A 104 -45.69 29.69 -38.96
C ASP A 104 -44.91 28.72 -38.06
N SER A 105 -45.31 28.60 -36.80
CA SER A 105 -44.54 27.95 -35.72
C SER A 105 -44.55 26.42 -35.75
N ALA A 106 -44.29 25.82 -36.92
CA ALA A 106 -44.12 24.39 -37.12
C ALA A 106 -42.63 23.97 -37.02
N ALA A 107 -42.39 22.65 -37.04
CA ALA A 107 -41.04 22.09 -37.09
C ALA A 107 -40.72 21.59 -38.50
N VAL A 108 -39.47 21.75 -38.95
CA VAL A 108 -38.97 21.16 -40.21
C VAL A 108 -38.89 19.65 -40.05
N GLN A 109 -39.93 18.95 -40.49
CA GLN A 109 -39.93 17.49 -40.62
C GLN A 109 -39.52 17.09 -42.03
N ILE A 110 -38.35 16.47 -42.18
CA ILE A 110 -37.91 15.93 -43.46
C ILE A 110 -38.38 14.47 -43.53
N GLN A 111 -39.54 14.31 -44.15
CA GLN A 111 -40.24 13.05 -44.34
C GLN A 111 -39.91 12.45 -45.72
N VAL A 112 -39.51 11.18 -45.77
CA VAL A 112 -39.41 10.43 -47.03
C VAL A 112 -40.77 9.78 -47.32
N ARG A 113 -41.38 10.07 -48.47
CA ARG A 113 -42.72 9.57 -48.82
C ARG A 113 -42.74 8.03 -48.93
N GLY A 114 -43.67 7.39 -48.20
CA GLY A 114 -43.95 5.96 -48.34
C GLY A 114 -44.84 5.33 -47.26
N GLY A 115 -44.83 5.86 -46.04
CA GLY A 115 -45.61 5.28 -44.91
C GLY A 115 -47.03 5.85 -44.77
N SER A 116 -48.03 4.99 -44.62
CA SER A 116 -49.43 5.38 -44.39
C SER A 116 -49.76 5.56 -42.90
N GLY A 117 -50.10 6.79 -42.49
CA GLY A 117 -50.94 7.03 -41.30
C GLY A 117 -50.31 6.84 -39.92
N THR A 118 -48.97 6.85 -39.77
CA THR A 118 -48.32 6.81 -38.44
C THR A 118 -47.06 7.67 -38.42
N ILE A 119 -46.77 8.29 -37.28
CA ILE A 119 -45.73 9.33 -37.07
C ILE A 119 -44.28 8.77 -37.07
N ALA A 120 -44.06 7.61 -37.70
CA ALA A 120 -42.86 6.78 -37.52
C ALA A 120 -41.60 7.34 -38.18
N ASN A 121 -41.75 8.04 -39.32
CA ASN A 121 -40.67 8.30 -40.27
C ASN A 121 -40.22 9.77 -40.33
N SER A 122 -40.35 10.50 -39.21
CA SER A 122 -39.75 11.84 -39.10
C SER A 122 -38.28 11.73 -38.73
N LEU A 123 -37.41 12.02 -39.68
CA LEU A 123 -36.02 12.40 -39.41
C LEU A 123 -36.00 13.92 -39.24
N ILE A 124 -35.59 14.39 -38.06
CA ILE A 124 -35.25 15.80 -37.89
C ILE A 124 -33.79 15.93 -38.35
N LEU A 125 -33.60 16.45 -39.57
CA LEU A 125 -32.27 16.88 -40.00
C LEU A 125 -31.92 18.13 -39.20
N ASN A 126 -30.97 17.98 -38.28
CA ASN A 126 -30.03 19.06 -38.05
C ASN A 126 -29.03 19.07 -39.22
N GLU A 127 -28.33 20.18 -39.42
CA GLU A 127 -27.37 20.40 -40.51
C GLU A 127 -26.06 19.58 -40.36
N ASN A 128 -26.08 18.54 -39.52
CA ASN A 128 -24.99 17.93 -38.74
C ASN A 128 -24.35 18.94 -37.74
N GLY A 129 -23.66 18.54 -36.66
CA GLY A 129 -22.94 17.28 -36.44
C GLY A 129 -23.70 16.03 -35.97
N SER A 130 -24.94 16.10 -35.46
CA SER A 130 -25.70 14.88 -35.10
C SER A 130 -27.22 15.03 -35.26
N LEU A 131 -27.92 13.89 -35.32
CA LEU A 131 -29.09 13.71 -36.21
C LEU A 131 -29.83 12.43 -35.80
N GLN A 132 -31.14 12.49 -35.45
CA GLN A 132 -31.87 11.30 -34.98
C GLN A 132 -33.41 11.32 -35.17
N ARG A 133 -34.02 10.16 -34.87
CA ARG A 133 -34.97 9.49 -35.77
C ARG A 133 -35.77 8.40 -35.06
N ASP A 134 -36.96 8.12 -35.60
CA ASP A 134 -37.71 6.86 -35.45
C ASP A 134 -38.46 6.63 -34.11
N THR A 135 -39.67 6.09 -34.26
CA THR A 135 -40.52 5.48 -33.23
C THR A 135 -40.02 4.12 -32.71
N GLY A 136 -39.06 3.49 -33.39
CA GLY A 136 -38.54 2.17 -33.05
C GLY A 136 -37.85 2.12 -31.68
N GLY A 137 -38.27 1.13 -30.88
CA GLY A 137 -37.87 0.91 -29.49
C GLY A 137 -39.08 0.75 -28.57
N ASN A 138 -38.83 0.60 -27.28
CA ASN A 138 -39.85 0.78 -26.24
C ASN A 138 -40.22 2.27 -26.13
N ALA A 139 -41.32 2.57 -25.42
CA ALA A 139 -41.66 3.94 -25.08
C ALA A 139 -40.52 4.62 -24.29
N ARG A 140 -40.23 5.89 -24.63
CA ARG A 140 -39.31 6.72 -23.85
C ARG A 140 -40.02 7.21 -22.58
N GLY A 141 -39.28 7.41 -21.50
CA GLY A 141 -39.81 7.86 -20.21
C GLY A 141 -40.34 9.30 -20.24
N ALA A 142 -41.09 9.67 -19.21
CA ALA A 142 -41.63 11.03 -19.10
C ALA A 142 -40.50 12.06 -19.00
N GLY A 143 -40.43 12.99 -19.95
CA GLY A 143 -39.36 13.99 -20.02
C GLY A 143 -37.98 13.43 -20.40
N ALA A 144 -37.89 12.21 -20.94
CA ALA A 144 -36.63 11.60 -21.35
C ALA A 144 -36.12 12.12 -22.71
N VAL A 145 -34.80 12.05 -22.92
CA VAL A 145 -34.10 12.45 -24.15
C VAL A 145 -33.35 11.25 -24.71
N ASP A 146 -33.49 10.95 -26.00
CA ASP A 146 -32.91 9.77 -26.64
C ASP A 146 -32.45 10.11 -28.08
N LEU A 147 -31.14 10.31 -28.25
CA LEU A 147 -30.51 10.78 -29.50
C LEU A 147 -29.70 9.66 -30.20
N GLN A 148 -30.10 8.40 -30.04
CA GLN A 148 -29.31 7.24 -30.47
C GLN A 148 -29.53 6.81 -31.92
N ILE A 149 -28.51 7.03 -32.75
CA ILE A 149 -28.49 6.85 -34.21
C ILE A 149 -28.95 5.44 -34.65
N ALA A 150 -28.67 4.39 -33.88
CA ALA A 150 -29.15 3.03 -34.14
C ALA A 150 -29.47 2.24 -32.86
N ARG A 151 -30.33 1.22 -32.99
CA ARG A 151 -30.73 0.26 -31.96
C ARG A 151 -30.77 -1.15 -32.58
N SER A 152 -30.42 -2.15 -31.79
CA SER A 152 -30.42 -3.58 -32.11
C SER A 152 -31.53 -4.34 -31.37
N VAL A 153 -31.95 -3.88 -30.18
CA VAL A 153 -33.13 -4.41 -29.46
C VAL A 153 -34.01 -3.29 -28.90
N ALA A 154 -35.28 -3.59 -28.60
CA ALA A 154 -36.28 -2.57 -28.25
C ALA A 154 -36.01 -1.86 -26.91
N THR A 155 -35.28 -2.48 -25.98
CA THR A 155 -34.93 -1.91 -24.67
C THR A 155 -33.82 -0.85 -24.72
N GLU A 156 -33.19 -0.63 -25.87
CA GLU A 156 -32.10 0.35 -26.07
C GLU A 156 -32.66 1.77 -26.27
N VAL A 157 -33.42 2.26 -25.29
CA VAL A 157 -34.04 3.59 -25.25
C VAL A 157 -33.83 4.26 -23.88
N ALA A 158 -34.12 5.55 -23.79
CA ALA A 158 -34.23 6.26 -22.51
C ALA A 158 -35.62 6.01 -21.88
N ALA A 159 -35.81 4.89 -21.15
CA ALA A 159 -37.13 4.44 -20.70
C ALA A 159 -37.62 5.07 -19.39
N SER A 160 -36.72 5.60 -18.54
CA SER A 160 -37.06 6.15 -17.22
C SER A 160 -37.40 7.64 -17.25
N VAL A 161 -38.05 8.14 -16.19
CA VAL A 161 -38.41 9.55 -16.03
C VAL A 161 -37.15 10.42 -15.99
N TYR A 162 -37.13 11.49 -16.77
CA TYR A 162 -36.00 12.40 -16.98
C TYR A 162 -34.67 11.73 -17.36
N SER A 163 -34.69 10.51 -17.92
CA SER A 163 -33.48 9.83 -18.37
C SER A 163 -32.94 10.41 -19.69
N VAL A 164 -31.61 10.42 -19.86
CA VAL A 164 -30.95 11.06 -21.01
C VAL A 164 -29.98 10.10 -21.68
N ILE A 165 -30.12 9.89 -22.99
CA ILE A 165 -29.11 9.26 -23.83
C ILE A 165 -28.66 10.24 -24.93
N GLY A 166 -27.47 10.81 -24.76
CA GLY A 166 -26.96 11.95 -25.54
C GLY A 166 -26.53 11.62 -26.97
N GLY A 167 -26.42 10.35 -27.35
CA GLY A 167 -26.07 9.95 -28.71
C GLY A 167 -25.64 8.49 -28.84
N GLY A 168 -25.02 8.16 -29.98
CA GLY A 168 -24.41 6.85 -30.20
C GLY A 168 -25.38 5.77 -30.68
N GLN A 169 -25.22 4.52 -30.24
CA GLN A 169 -26.06 3.39 -30.64
C GLN A 169 -26.20 2.30 -29.55
N ASN A 170 -27.28 1.54 -29.59
CA ASN A 170 -27.51 0.34 -28.77
C ASN A 170 -27.43 0.56 -27.23
N ASN A 171 -27.52 1.80 -26.74
CA ASN A 171 -27.48 2.10 -25.31
C ASN A 171 -28.90 2.06 -24.72
N GLY A 172 -29.04 1.65 -23.46
CA GLY A 172 -30.34 1.54 -22.79
C GLY A 172 -30.34 2.08 -21.37
N ILE A 173 -31.40 2.78 -21.00
CA ILE A 173 -31.70 3.14 -19.60
C ILE A 173 -33.06 2.53 -19.28
N ALA A 174 -33.10 1.62 -18.30
CA ALA A 174 -34.27 0.85 -17.95
C ALA A 174 -35.38 1.69 -17.28
N SER A 175 -36.56 1.09 -17.12
CA SER A 175 -37.82 1.77 -16.79
C SER A 175 -37.92 2.42 -15.41
N THR A 176 -36.99 2.11 -14.50
CA THR A 176 -36.96 2.62 -13.12
C THR A 176 -35.58 3.20 -12.71
N ALA A 177 -34.71 3.48 -13.69
CA ALA A 177 -33.46 4.21 -13.52
C ALA A 177 -33.68 5.73 -13.69
N ASP A 178 -34.52 6.33 -12.85
CA ASP A 178 -34.95 7.72 -13.02
C ASP A 178 -33.79 8.71 -12.89
N ASN A 179 -33.81 9.77 -13.70
CA ASN A 179 -32.76 10.79 -13.84
C ASN A 179 -31.38 10.25 -14.29
N ALA A 180 -31.28 8.97 -14.71
CA ALA A 180 -30.02 8.41 -15.16
C ALA A 180 -29.59 8.95 -16.53
N THR A 181 -28.27 8.99 -16.78
CA THR A 181 -27.68 9.60 -17.98
C THR A 181 -26.64 8.70 -18.64
N ILE A 182 -26.74 8.51 -19.96
CA ILE A 182 -25.68 7.96 -20.81
C ILE A 182 -25.25 9.05 -21.80
N GLY A 183 -24.02 9.55 -21.68
CA GLY A 183 -23.51 10.62 -22.56
C GLY A 183 -23.46 10.23 -24.05
N GLY A 184 -23.33 8.93 -24.33
CA GLY A 184 -23.46 8.36 -25.68
C GLY A 184 -22.68 7.05 -25.80
N GLY A 185 -22.02 6.85 -26.94
CA GLY A 185 -21.17 5.67 -27.18
C GLY A 185 -21.93 4.47 -27.73
N SER A 186 -21.46 3.25 -27.48
CA SER A 186 -22.08 2.03 -28.03
C SER A 186 -22.34 0.97 -26.98
N SER A 187 -23.58 0.50 -26.90
CA SER A 187 -23.95 -0.67 -26.09
C SER A 187 -23.72 -0.50 -24.58
N ASN A 188 -23.89 0.72 -24.07
CA ASN A 188 -23.83 1.03 -22.64
C ASN A 188 -25.22 0.88 -21.99
N ALA A 189 -25.31 0.35 -20.77
CA ALA A 189 -26.59 0.01 -20.13
C ALA A 189 -26.67 0.54 -18.69
N ILE A 190 -27.84 1.07 -18.31
CA ILE A 190 -28.21 1.37 -16.92
C ILE A 190 -29.52 0.63 -16.61
N ASN A 191 -29.46 -0.33 -15.68
CA ASN A 191 -30.56 -1.26 -15.41
C ASN A 191 -31.52 -0.75 -14.31
N ASP A 192 -32.62 -1.47 -14.10
CA ASP A 192 -33.74 -1.03 -13.24
C ASP A 192 -33.34 -0.76 -11.78
N GLY A 193 -33.91 0.28 -11.18
CA GLY A 193 -33.62 0.75 -9.83
C GLY A 193 -32.36 1.63 -9.68
N SER A 194 -31.57 1.81 -10.73
CA SER A 194 -30.28 2.54 -10.69
C SER A 194 -30.46 4.04 -10.92
N ILE A 195 -31.22 4.65 -10.01
CA ILE A 195 -31.63 6.07 -10.02
C ILE A 195 -30.40 6.98 -9.88
N TYR A 196 -30.37 8.09 -10.63
CA TYR A 196 -29.26 9.05 -10.74
C TYR A 196 -27.91 8.47 -11.23
N ALA A 197 -27.89 7.25 -11.76
CA ALA A 197 -26.68 6.65 -12.31
C ALA A 197 -26.21 7.37 -13.60
N THR A 198 -24.89 7.46 -13.81
CA THR A 198 -24.31 8.14 -14.99
C THR A 198 -23.24 7.29 -15.66
N ILE A 199 -23.34 7.11 -16.99
CA ILE A 199 -22.26 6.61 -17.85
C ILE A 199 -21.85 7.73 -18.80
N GLY A 200 -20.62 8.24 -18.68
CA GLY A 200 -20.12 9.33 -19.53
C GLY A 200 -20.05 8.99 -21.03
N GLY A 201 -19.96 7.71 -21.36
CA GLY A 201 -20.02 7.18 -22.72
C GLY A 201 -19.20 5.91 -22.87
N GLY A 202 -18.47 5.77 -23.97
CA GLY A 202 -17.59 4.62 -24.20
C GLY A 202 -18.32 3.43 -24.84
N ARG A 203 -17.91 2.19 -24.53
CA ARG A 203 -18.51 0.98 -25.11
C ARG A 203 -18.68 -0.16 -24.11
N LEU A 204 -19.86 -0.82 -24.11
CA LEU A 204 -20.15 -1.98 -23.26
C LEU A 204 -19.96 -1.71 -21.76
N ASN A 205 -20.18 -0.46 -21.31
CA ASN A 205 -20.16 -0.12 -19.90
C ASN A 205 -21.55 -0.35 -19.29
N THR A 206 -21.62 -0.94 -18.10
CA THR A 206 -22.89 -1.36 -17.47
C THR A 206 -22.99 -0.89 -16.03
N ILE A 207 -24.12 -0.29 -15.68
CA ILE A 207 -24.55 -0.09 -14.30
C ILE A 207 -25.77 -1.01 -14.11
N ASP A 208 -25.59 -2.07 -13.34
CA ASP A 208 -26.60 -3.11 -13.14
C ASP A 208 -27.66 -2.69 -12.11
N THR A 209 -28.62 -3.56 -11.78
CA THR A 209 -29.84 -3.18 -11.06
C THR A 209 -29.61 -2.64 -9.64
N SER A 210 -30.45 -1.69 -9.24
CA SER A 210 -30.46 -1.08 -7.89
C SER A 210 -29.09 -0.53 -7.44
N ALA A 211 -28.28 -0.03 -8.38
CA ALA A 211 -27.01 0.63 -8.12
C ALA A 211 -27.19 2.15 -8.30
N ARG A 212 -27.53 2.85 -7.21
CA ARG A 212 -27.98 4.25 -7.23
C ARG A 212 -26.83 5.24 -7.05
N TYR A 213 -26.96 6.42 -7.63
CA TYR A 213 -25.96 7.51 -7.54
C TYR A 213 -24.55 7.12 -8.04
N THR A 214 -24.44 6.08 -8.87
CA THR A 214 -23.17 5.53 -9.34
C THR A 214 -22.67 6.19 -10.62
N VAL A 215 -21.35 6.27 -10.80
CA VAL A 215 -20.74 6.90 -11.98
C VAL A 215 -19.76 5.96 -12.68
N ILE A 216 -19.90 5.78 -14.00
CA ILE A 216 -18.84 5.26 -14.87
C ILE A 216 -18.43 6.38 -15.84
N GLY A 217 -17.24 6.95 -15.68
CA GLY A 217 -16.77 8.07 -16.50
C GLY A 217 -16.67 7.76 -18.00
N GLY A 218 -16.55 6.49 -18.37
CA GLY A 218 -16.57 6.00 -19.74
C GLY A 218 -15.68 4.76 -19.89
N GLY A 219 -14.89 4.72 -20.97
CA GLY A 219 -13.99 3.59 -21.24
C GLY A 219 -14.69 2.41 -21.92
N ARG A 220 -14.26 1.18 -21.63
CA ARG A 220 -14.80 -0.03 -22.27
C ARG A 220 -14.98 -1.19 -21.30
N GLU A 221 -16.11 -1.89 -21.37
CA GLU A 221 -16.39 -3.12 -20.59
C GLU A 221 -16.28 -2.91 -19.06
N ASN A 222 -16.49 -1.68 -18.57
CA ASN A 222 -16.48 -1.37 -17.14
C ASN A 222 -17.88 -1.63 -16.54
N ALA A 223 -17.95 -2.22 -15.34
CA ALA A 223 -19.21 -2.62 -14.72
C ALA A 223 -19.32 -2.18 -13.25
N ILE A 224 -20.48 -1.66 -12.86
CA ILE A 224 -20.90 -1.57 -11.46
C ILE A 224 -22.11 -2.51 -11.33
N GLU A 225 -21.95 -3.59 -10.58
CA GLU A 225 -22.90 -4.70 -10.49
C GLU A 225 -24.01 -4.42 -9.45
N THR A 226 -24.99 -5.33 -9.33
CA THR A 226 -26.25 -5.11 -8.61
C THR A 226 -26.04 -4.66 -7.14
N GLY A 227 -26.70 -3.57 -6.73
CA GLY A 227 -26.59 -3.01 -5.38
C GLY A 227 -25.35 -2.17 -5.10
N GLY A 228 -24.57 -1.80 -6.12
CA GLY A 228 -23.32 -1.04 -5.99
C GLY A 228 -23.45 0.44 -5.62
N ASP A 229 -24.41 0.82 -4.76
CA ASP A 229 -24.76 2.21 -4.41
C ASP A 229 -23.55 3.14 -4.14
N TYR A 230 -23.63 4.38 -4.61
CA TYR A 230 -22.61 5.44 -4.47
C TYR A 230 -21.21 5.13 -5.05
N SER A 231 -21.04 4.02 -5.77
CA SER A 231 -19.75 3.61 -6.33
C SER A 231 -19.37 4.35 -7.62
N THR A 232 -18.06 4.51 -7.85
CA THR A 232 -17.50 5.26 -9.00
C THR A 232 -16.39 4.50 -9.70
N ILE A 233 -16.46 4.40 -11.02
CA ILE A 233 -15.38 3.97 -11.91
C ILE A 233 -15.00 5.14 -12.83
N GLY A 234 -13.79 5.68 -12.70
CA GLY A 234 -13.33 6.82 -13.51
C GLY A 234 -13.26 6.54 -15.01
N GLY A 235 -13.10 5.27 -15.40
CA GLY A 235 -13.11 4.79 -16.78
C GLY A 235 -12.18 3.59 -16.95
N GLY A 236 -11.44 3.54 -18.06
CA GLY A 236 -10.47 2.48 -18.35
C GLY A 236 -11.09 1.27 -19.06
N TYR A 237 -10.57 0.07 -18.79
CA TYR A 237 -10.97 -1.17 -19.45
C TYR A 237 -11.23 -2.31 -18.45
N GLN A 238 -12.38 -2.99 -18.54
CA GLN A 238 -12.71 -4.14 -17.69
C GLN A 238 -12.55 -3.90 -16.18
N ASN A 239 -12.77 -2.67 -15.71
CA ASN A 239 -12.80 -2.36 -14.28
C ASN A 239 -14.19 -2.65 -13.71
N VAL A 240 -14.26 -3.28 -12.55
CA VAL A 240 -15.50 -3.84 -12.02
C VAL A 240 -15.68 -3.56 -10.53
N ILE A 241 -16.87 -3.11 -10.13
CA ILE A 241 -17.30 -3.08 -8.74
C ILE A 241 -18.43 -4.09 -8.62
N ASP A 242 -18.17 -5.20 -7.91
CA ASP A 242 -19.09 -6.34 -7.81
C ASP A 242 -20.34 -6.02 -6.98
N SER A 243 -21.29 -6.95 -7.06
CA SER A 243 -22.58 -6.95 -6.38
C SER A 243 -22.45 -6.72 -4.87
N ALA A 244 -23.38 -5.95 -4.31
CA ALA A 244 -23.41 -5.58 -2.89
C ALA A 244 -22.09 -4.98 -2.36
N THR A 245 -21.44 -4.11 -3.14
CA THR A 245 -20.29 -3.29 -2.72
C THR A 245 -20.61 -1.81 -2.92
N THR A 246 -20.84 -1.10 -1.82
CA THR A 246 -21.22 0.32 -1.80
C THR A 246 -20.01 1.23 -1.59
N HIS A 247 -20.13 2.49 -2.06
CA HIS A 247 -19.10 3.52 -1.94
C HIS A 247 -17.72 3.11 -2.51
N GLY A 248 -17.70 2.10 -3.40
CA GLY A 248 -16.49 1.58 -4.00
C GLY A 248 -15.93 2.56 -5.02
N THR A 249 -14.61 2.73 -5.05
CA THR A 249 -13.95 3.62 -6.03
C THR A 249 -12.90 2.89 -6.84
N ILE A 250 -12.97 2.98 -8.17
CA ILE A 250 -11.87 2.59 -9.07
C ILE A 250 -11.52 3.79 -9.96
N GLY A 251 -10.35 4.39 -9.75
CA GLY A 251 -9.93 5.59 -10.49
C GLY A 251 -9.78 5.36 -12.01
N GLY A 252 -9.54 4.11 -12.43
CA GLY A 252 -9.48 3.68 -13.83
C GLY A 252 -8.54 2.49 -14.00
N GLY A 253 -7.76 2.49 -15.08
CA GLY A 253 -6.80 1.42 -15.37
C GLY A 253 -7.42 0.25 -16.16
N SER A 254 -6.92 -0.96 -15.93
CA SER A 254 -7.32 -2.16 -16.67
C SER A 254 -7.54 -3.36 -15.75
N GLY A 255 -8.71 -3.99 -15.78
CA GLY A 255 -8.99 -5.25 -15.09
C GLY A 255 -9.04 -5.16 -13.57
N ASN A 256 -9.16 -3.97 -12.99
CA ASN A 256 -9.19 -3.80 -11.54
C ASN A 256 -10.57 -4.18 -10.99
N LYS A 257 -10.65 -4.92 -9.87
CA LYS A 257 -11.95 -5.35 -9.30
C LYS A 257 -12.05 -5.21 -7.78
N LEU A 258 -13.12 -4.54 -7.33
CA LEU A 258 -13.67 -4.70 -5.99
C LEU A 258 -14.67 -5.87 -6.02
N TRP A 259 -14.49 -6.86 -5.14
CA TRP A 259 -15.39 -8.02 -4.99
C TRP A 259 -16.56 -7.71 -4.03
N PRO A 260 -17.56 -8.61 -3.87
CA PRO A 260 -18.76 -8.35 -3.06
C PRO A 260 -18.46 -8.04 -1.60
N THR A 261 -19.26 -7.15 -1.00
CA THR A 261 -19.08 -6.65 0.37
C THR A 261 -17.63 -6.22 0.64
N ALA A 262 -17.09 -5.37 -0.23
CA ALA A 262 -15.80 -4.68 -0.01
C ALA A 262 -16.06 -3.18 0.19
N ASP A 263 -16.99 -2.84 1.08
CA ASP A 263 -17.57 -1.50 1.21
C ASP A 263 -16.51 -0.43 1.47
N TYR A 264 -16.72 0.79 0.94
CA TYR A 264 -15.80 1.95 1.06
C TYR A 264 -14.37 1.72 0.51
N SER A 265 -14.12 0.63 -0.22
CA SER A 265 -12.77 0.29 -0.70
C SER A 265 -12.39 1.06 -1.97
N THR A 266 -11.10 1.36 -2.13
CA THR A 266 -10.57 2.18 -3.23
C THR A 266 -9.43 1.50 -3.97
N ILE A 267 -9.50 1.48 -5.30
CA ILE A 267 -8.36 1.19 -6.19
C ILE A 267 -8.05 2.45 -7.00
N GLY A 268 -6.89 3.07 -6.79
CA GLY A 268 -6.51 4.30 -7.51
C GLY A 268 -6.37 4.11 -9.03
N GLY A 269 -6.07 2.88 -9.47
CA GLY A 269 -6.03 2.48 -10.87
C GLY A 269 -5.06 1.31 -11.08
N GLY A 270 -4.34 1.32 -12.19
CA GLY A 270 -3.31 0.31 -12.50
C GLY A 270 -3.84 -0.90 -13.27
N LEU A 271 -3.20 -2.06 -13.12
CA LEU A 271 -3.50 -3.29 -13.85
C LEU A 271 -3.83 -4.45 -12.91
N LEU A 272 -5.01 -5.06 -13.05
CA LEU A 272 -5.40 -6.31 -12.38
C LEU A 272 -5.24 -6.28 -10.84
N ASN A 273 -5.47 -5.11 -10.23
CA ASN A 273 -5.49 -4.96 -8.78
C ASN A 273 -6.85 -5.42 -8.22
N LEU A 274 -6.83 -6.13 -7.09
CA LEU A 274 -8.00 -6.83 -6.56
C LEU A 274 -8.19 -6.58 -5.05
N ILE A 275 -9.39 -6.13 -4.66
CA ILE A 275 -9.84 -6.17 -3.26
C ILE A 275 -10.94 -7.23 -3.15
N ARG A 276 -10.80 -8.16 -2.22
CA ARG A 276 -11.58 -9.41 -2.09
C ARG A 276 -12.74 -9.30 -1.08
N PRO A 277 -13.65 -10.30 -1.01
CA PRO A 277 -14.87 -10.18 -0.21
C PRO A 277 -14.64 -9.91 1.28
N GLY A 278 -15.40 -8.98 1.85
CA GLY A 278 -15.31 -8.60 3.27
C GLY A 278 -14.08 -7.77 3.63
N ALA A 279 -13.25 -7.34 2.66
CA ALA A 279 -12.06 -6.54 2.91
C ALA A 279 -12.38 -5.03 2.93
N ASP A 280 -13.42 -4.64 3.67
CA ASP A 280 -13.95 -3.27 3.73
C ASP A 280 -12.91 -2.21 4.08
N HIS A 281 -13.15 -0.98 3.61
CA HIS A 281 -12.31 0.21 3.82
C HIS A 281 -10.85 0.04 3.34
N SER A 282 -10.58 -0.93 2.47
CA SER A 282 -9.23 -1.22 2.01
C SER A 282 -8.82 -0.38 0.81
N THR A 283 -7.53 -0.09 0.69
CA THR A 283 -6.98 0.78 -0.37
C THR A 283 -5.85 0.10 -1.14
N ILE A 284 -5.95 0.08 -2.47
CA ILE A 284 -4.82 -0.16 -3.37
C ILE A 284 -4.54 1.12 -4.16
N GLY A 285 -3.43 1.80 -3.86
CA GLY A 285 -3.10 3.09 -4.50
C GLY A 285 -2.87 2.99 -6.02
N GLY A 286 -2.48 1.81 -6.52
CA GLY A 286 -2.34 1.51 -7.93
C GLY A 286 -1.37 0.34 -8.16
N GLY A 287 -0.57 0.43 -9.22
CA GLY A 287 0.43 -0.59 -9.56
C GLY A 287 -0.16 -1.77 -10.35
N GLY A 288 0.43 -2.95 -10.23
CA GLY A 288 0.03 -4.15 -10.98
C GLY A 288 -0.12 -5.40 -10.13
N TYR A 289 -1.17 -6.19 -10.36
CA TYR A 289 -1.40 -7.50 -9.70
C TYR A 289 -1.43 -7.45 -8.16
N ASN A 290 -1.66 -6.29 -7.55
CA ASN A 290 -1.72 -6.15 -6.10
C ASN A 290 -3.06 -6.67 -5.58
N ARG A 291 -3.05 -7.37 -4.45
CA ARG A 291 -4.23 -8.07 -3.94
C ARG A 291 -4.39 -7.97 -2.43
N ILE A 292 -5.56 -7.50 -2.00
CA ILE A 292 -6.02 -7.60 -0.61
C ILE A 292 -7.04 -8.73 -0.57
N ASP A 293 -6.79 -9.76 0.24
CA ASP A 293 -7.63 -10.95 0.39
C ASP A 293 -8.81 -10.76 1.35
N ASP A 294 -9.68 -11.76 1.29
CA ASP A 294 -10.95 -11.91 1.98
C ASP A 294 -10.86 -11.53 3.48
N THR A 295 -11.81 -10.73 3.98
CA THR A 295 -11.89 -10.23 5.37
C THR A 295 -10.74 -9.36 5.91
N ALA A 296 -9.71 -9.05 5.13
CA ALA A 296 -8.57 -8.22 5.57
C ALA A 296 -8.91 -6.71 5.57
N ARG A 297 -9.87 -6.31 6.42
CA ARG A 297 -10.42 -4.94 6.49
C ARG A 297 -9.38 -3.88 6.87
N TYR A 298 -9.62 -2.64 6.43
CA TYR A 298 -8.75 -1.47 6.65
C TYR A 298 -7.31 -1.66 6.14
N SER A 299 -7.09 -2.58 5.19
CA SER A 299 -5.75 -2.90 4.70
C SER A 299 -5.32 -1.95 3.57
N THR A 300 -4.02 -1.68 3.46
CA THR A 300 -3.49 -0.75 2.47
C THR A 300 -2.31 -1.33 1.69
N ILE A 301 -2.34 -1.24 0.36
CA ILE A 301 -1.20 -1.44 -0.52
C ILE A 301 -1.00 -0.16 -1.33
N LEU A 302 0.00 0.65 -1.02
CA LEU A 302 0.16 1.97 -1.69
C LEU A 302 0.50 1.84 -3.19
N GLY A 303 1.01 0.69 -3.62
CA GLY A 303 1.25 0.37 -5.03
C GLY A 303 2.30 -0.72 -5.19
N GLY A 304 3.16 -0.57 -6.20
CA GLY A 304 4.16 -1.59 -6.55
C GLY A 304 3.56 -2.71 -7.40
N GLU A 305 4.14 -3.91 -7.35
CA GLU A 305 3.68 -5.04 -8.17
C GLU A 305 3.65 -6.37 -7.40
N ASN A 306 2.63 -7.19 -7.65
CA ASN A 306 2.44 -8.52 -7.06
C ASN A 306 2.43 -8.55 -5.51
N ASN A 307 2.11 -7.42 -4.87
CA ASN A 307 2.04 -7.32 -3.41
C ASN A 307 0.71 -7.86 -2.89
N ARG A 308 0.74 -8.60 -1.77
CA ARG A 308 -0.43 -9.29 -1.24
C ARG A 308 -0.59 -9.18 0.28
N ILE A 309 -1.79 -8.79 0.70
CA ILE A 309 -2.26 -8.93 2.08
C ILE A 309 -3.25 -10.10 2.09
N LYS A 310 -3.06 -11.08 2.98
CA LYS A 310 -3.84 -12.32 3.02
C LYS A 310 -5.03 -12.28 3.99
N ASN A 311 -5.84 -13.34 3.96
CA ASN A 311 -7.15 -13.40 4.60
C ASN A 311 -7.07 -13.06 6.10
N GLY A 312 -7.96 -12.17 6.55
CA GLY A 312 -8.10 -11.77 7.95
C GLY A 312 -6.97 -10.91 8.52
N ALA A 313 -5.93 -10.56 7.74
CA ALA A 313 -4.86 -9.66 8.19
C ALA A 313 -5.34 -8.19 8.20
N SER A 314 -6.26 -7.88 9.11
CA SER A 314 -6.87 -6.55 9.25
C SER A 314 -5.83 -5.49 9.66
N TYR A 315 -6.04 -4.25 9.22
CA TYR A 315 -5.14 -3.11 9.45
C TYR A 315 -3.70 -3.29 8.94
N ALA A 316 -3.46 -4.26 8.04
CA ALA A 316 -2.13 -4.50 7.49
C ALA A 316 -1.76 -3.48 6.40
N ALA A 317 -0.46 -3.15 6.29
CA ALA A 317 0.02 -2.16 5.33
C ALA A 317 1.26 -2.60 4.55
N ILE A 318 1.23 -2.47 3.22
CA ILE A 318 2.38 -2.61 2.32
C ILE A 318 2.64 -1.27 1.63
N GLY A 319 3.81 -0.68 1.89
CA GLY A 319 4.19 0.65 1.38
C GLY A 319 4.52 0.70 -0.12
N GLY A 320 4.63 -0.46 -0.77
CA GLY A 320 4.97 -0.60 -2.19
C GLY A 320 6.04 -1.68 -2.39
N GLY A 321 6.79 -1.62 -3.49
CA GLY A 321 7.82 -2.61 -3.83
C GLY A 321 7.29 -3.80 -4.63
N PHE A 322 8.00 -4.94 -4.61
CA PHE A 322 7.70 -6.10 -5.43
C PHE A 322 7.52 -7.39 -4.61
N PHE A 323 6.43 -8.11 -4.85
CA PHE A 323 6.15 -9.47 -4.35
C PHE A 323 6.18 -9.59 -2.81
N HIS A 324 5.64 -8.59 -2.10
CA HIS A 324 5.49 -8.65 -0.64
C HIS A 324 4.28 -9.51 -0.23
N THR A 325 4.37 -10.17 0.92
CA THR A 325 3.25 -10.94 1.49
C THR A 325 3.11 -10.68 2.98
N ILE A 326 1.97 -10.15 3.40
CA ILE A 326 1.49 -10.24 4.78
C ILE A 326 0.51 -11.43 4.81
N ALA A 327 0.81 -12.46 5.59
CA ALA A 327 0.07 -13.73 5.54
C ALA A 327 -1.20 -13.73 6.44
N ASN A 328 -1.92 -14.85 6.51
CA ASN A 328 -3.29 -14.85 7.04
C ASN A 328 -3.32 -14.50 8.54
N GLY A 329 -4.27 -13.68 8.98
CA GLY A 329 -4.41 -13.29 10.39
C GLY A 329 -3.23 -12.49 10.98
N ALA A 330 -2.32 -11.98 10.15
CA ALA A 330 -1.20 -11.14 10.60
C ALA A 330 -1.64 -9.68 10.81
N GLU A 331 -2.58 -9.48 11.74
CA GLU A 331 -3.21 -8.18 12.00
C GLU A 331 -2.20 -7.10 12.41
N TYR A 332 -2.47 -5.84 12.03
CA TYR A 332 -1.63 -4.67 12.26
C TYR A 332 -0.19 -4.75 11.71
N SER A 333 0.11 -5.75 10.86
CA SER A 333 1.46 -5.96 10.35
C SER A 333 1.84 -5.02 9.21
N THR A 334 3.13 -4.73 9.08
CA THR A 334 3.65 -3.73 8.12
C THR A 334 4.83 -4.24 7.31
N ILE A 335 4.85 -3.93 6.01
CA ILE A 335 6.03 -4.08 5.13
C ILE A 335 6.21 -2.77 4.37
N SER A 336 7.19 -1.94 4.75
CA SER A 336 7.37 -0.62 4.15
C SER A 336 7.77 -0.66 2.67
N GLY A 337 8.35 -1.78 2.22
CA GLY A 337 8.57 -2.08 0.80
C GLY A 337 9.76 -2.99 0.54
N GLY A 338 10.41 -2.82 -0.62
CA GLY A 338 11.59 -3.61 -1.03
C GLY A 338 11.27 -4.71 -2.05
N TRP A 339 11.85 -5.91 -1.87
CA TRP A 339 11.68 -7.06 -2.78
C TRP A 339 11.51 -8.39 -2.02
N VAL A 340 10.39 -9.09 -2.21
CA VAL A 340 10.11 -10.45 -1.69
C VAL A 340 10.21 -10.54 -0.15
N ASN A 341 9.60 -9.61 0.59
CA ASN A 341 9.54 -9.70 2.05
C ASN A 341 8.22 -10.35 2.51
N LYS A 342 8.27 -11.17 3.57
CA LYS A 342 7.10 -11.90 4.13
C LYS A 342 6.91 -11.62 5.62
N VAL A 343 5.68 -11.35 6.05
CA VAL A 343 5.22 -11.58 7.43
C VAL A 343 4.38 -12.86 7.48
N GLY A 344 4.56 -13.65 8.56
CA GLY A 344 3.97 -14.98 8.73
C GLY A 344 2.49 -14.99 9.06
N ASN A 345 1.88 -16.18 8.99
CA ASN A 345 0.48 -16.35 9.42
C ASN A 345 0.38 -16.09 10.92
N TYR A 346 -0.63 -15.37 11.39
CA TYR A 346 -0.87 -15.08 12.81
C TYR A 346 0.32 -14.42 13.54
N SER A 347 1.16 -13.68 12.82
CA SER A 347 2.28 -12.92 13.40
C SER A 347 1.87 -11.45 13.52
N THR A 348 1.07 -11.15 14.55
CA THR A 348 0.44 -9.84 14.74
C THR A 348 1.44 -8.76 15.12
N TYR A 349 1.10 -7.49 14.84
CA TYR A 349 1.92 -6.31 15.11
C TYR A 349 3.37 -6.38 14.56
N SER A 350 3.62 -7.25 13.59
CA SER A 350 4.95 -7.52 13.05
C SER A 350 5.36 -6.49 12.00
N SER A 351 6.65 -6.13 11.93
CA SER A 351 7.13 -5.11 11.00
C SER A 351 8.36 -5.52 10.20
N ILE A 352 8.37 -5.18 8.90
CA ILE A 352 9.55 -5.25 8.05
C ILE A 352 9.79 -3.88 7.41
N GLY A 353 10.81 -3.16 7.89
CA GLY A 353 11.18 -1.82 7.42
C GLY A 353 11.65 -1.78 5.96
N GLY A 354 11.96 -2.93 5.37
CA GLY A 354 12.12 -3.12 3.93
C GLY A 354 13.21 -4.12 3.59
N GLY A 355 14.01 -3.81 2.57
CA GLY A 355 15.12 -4.66 2.14
C GLY A 355 14.70 -5.81 1.22
N ARG A 356 15.45 -6.91 1.24
CA ARG A 356 15.33 -8.01 0.26
C ARG A 356 15.25 -9.39 0.90
N ALA A 357 14.20 -10.15 0.59
CA ALA A 357 14.04 -11.54 1.04
C ALA A 357 14.05 -11.71 2.57
N ASN A 358 13.55 -10.71 3.30
CA ASN A 358 13.43 -10.75 4.76
C ASN A 358 12.10 -11.41 5.16
N VAL A 359 12.14 -12.27 6.18
CA VAL A 359 10.99 -13.11 6.57
C VAL A 359 10.77 -13.06 8.07
N ILE A 360 9.56 -12.70 8.48
CA ILE A 360 8.99 -13.10 9.76
C ILE A 360 8.16 -14.35 9.46
N GLU A 361 8.42 -15.44 10.16
CA GLU A 361 7.67 -16.70 10.04
C GLU A 361 6.41 -16.68 10.91
N ASP A 362 5.67 -17.79 10.92
CA ASP A 362 4.28 -17.86 11.36
C ASP A 362 4.19 -17.91 12.90
N SER A 363 3.21 -17.20 13.48
CA SER A 363 3.03 -17.00 14.93
C SER A 363 4.29 -16.48 15.61
N ALA A 364 4.82 -15.35 15.14
CA ALA A 364 5.91 -14.61 15.79
C ALA A 364 5.44 -13.18 16.07
N ASP A 365 4.73 -12.99 17.18
CA ASP A 365 4.06 -11.73 17.53
C ASP A 365 5.06 -10.61 17.89
N TYR A 366 4.73 -9.37 17.52
CA TYR A 366 5.56 -8.17 17.72
C TYR A 366 6.98 -8.24 17.12
N ALA A 367 7.26 -9.20 16.24
CA ALA A 367 8.56 -9.38 15.60
C ALA A 367 8.92 -8.22 14.66
N THR A 368 10.18 -7.80 14.63
CA THR A 368 10.65 -6.66 13.82
C THR A 368 11.92 -6.96 13.04
N ILE A 369 11.90 -6.74 11.72
CA ILE A 369 13.09 -6.72 10.88
C ILE A 369 13.27 -5.33 10.28
N GLY A 370 14.23 -4.55 10.77
CA GLY A 370 14.48 -3.17 10.31
C GLY A 370 14.85 -3.10 8.82
N GLY A 371 15.47 -4.15 8.28
CA GLY A 371 15.70 -4.31 6.84
C GLY A 371 16.84 -5.26 6.53
N GLY A 372 17.74 -4.84 5.64
CA GLY A 372 18.86 -5.67 5.18
C GLY A 372 18.44 -6.72 4.15
N ARG A 373 19.09 -7.89 4.15
CA ARG A 373 18.81 -8.97 3.20
C ARG A 373 18.80 -10.35 3.84
N SER A 374 17.84 -11.19 3.47
CA SER A 374 17.78 -12.61 3.86
C SER A 374 17.82 -12.85 5.38
N ASN A 375 17.27 -11.90 6.15
CA ASN A 375 17.15 -12.02 7.60
C ASN A 375 15.83 -12.73 7.96
N GLY A 376 15.83 -13.57 9.00
CA GLY A 376 14.70 -14.42 9.35
C GLY A 376 14.39 -14.48 10.85
N ILE A 377 13.22 -14.00 11.27
CA ILE A 377 12.66 -14.32 12.60
C ILE A 377 11.74 -15.52 12.41
N ARG A 378 11.95 -16.58 13.19
CA ARG A 378 11.31 -17.88 13.00
C ARG A 378 9.98 -17.98 13.76
N THR A 379 9.27 -19.10 13.54
CA THR A 379 7.99 -19.36 14.20
C THR A 379 8.12 -19.36 15.73
N GLN A 380 7.16 -18.73 16.42
CA GLN A 380 7.08 -18.58 17.88
C GLN A 380 8.22 -17.78 18.53
N SER A 381 9.03 -17.05 17.75
CA SER A 381 10.10 -16.17 18.23
C SER A 381 9.60 -14.77 18.63
N ASP A 382 8.56 -14.70 19.46
CA ASP A 382 7.85 -13.47 19.83
C ASP A 382 8.77 -12.37 20.40
N TYR A 383 8.39 -11.11 20.18
CA TYR A 383 9.11 -9.89 20.59
C TYR A 383 10.54 -9.74 20.08
N SER A 384 10.96 -10.57 19.12
CA SER A 384 12.33 -10.57 18.59
C SER A 384 12.59 -9.46 17.59
N THR A 385 13.84 -8.97 17.54
CA THR A 385 14.24 -7.87 16.65
C THR A 385 15.53 -8.17 15.89
N ILE A 386 15.50 -8.08 14.56
CA ILE A 386 16.69 -8.00 13.71
C ILE A 386 16.79 -6.59 13.13
N GLY A 387 17.72 -5.76 13.62
CA GLY A 387 17.91 -4.39 13.14
C GLY A 387 18.27 -4.32 11.65
N GLY A 388 18.96 -5.33 11.13
CA GLY A 388 19.20 -5.51 9.70
C GLY A 388 20.35 -6.47 9.42
N GLY A 389 21.22 -6.11 8.47
CA GLY A 389 22.38 -6.92 8.10
C GLY A 389 22.07 -7.97 7.03
N TYR A 390 22.83 -9.06 7.00
CA TYR A 390 22.70 -10.12 5.99
C TYR A 390 22.69 -11.54 6.58
N GLY A 391 21.63 -12.30 6.35
CA GLY A 391 21.55 -13.72 6.70
C GLY A 391 21.43 -14.01 8.21
N ASN A 392 20.91 -13.06 8.99
CA ASN A 392 20.77 -13.19 10.44
C ASN A 392 19.45 -13.91 10.79
N TYR A 393 19.46 -14.74 11.84
CA TYR A 393 18.31 -15.55 12.26
C TYR A 393 18.05 -15.53 13.77
N ILE A 394 16.77 -15.51 14.16
CA ILE A 394 16.34 -15.64 15.55
C ILE A 394 15.25 -16.72 15.64
N ASN A 395 15.40 -17.64 16.59
CA ASN A 395 14.46 -18.74 16.88
C ASN A 395 13.89 -18.66 18.32
N GLY A 396 14.68 -18.15 19.28
CA GLY A 396 14.21 -17.91 20.65
C GLY A 396 13.43 -16.60 20.79
N GLN A 397 12.63 -16.48 21.84
CA GLN A 397 11.83 -15.29 22.14
C GLN A 397 12.67 -14.15 22.72
N TYR A 398 12.14 -12.92 22.70
CA TYR A 398 12.73 -11.72 23.33
C TYR A 398 14.19 -11.44 22.93
N SER A 399 14.59 -11.87 21.74
CA SER A 399 16.00 -11.90 21.32
C SER A 399 16.31 -10.85 20.25
N VAL A 400 17.54 -10.35 20.24
CA VAL A 400 17.93 -9.17 19.45
C VAL A 400 19.24 -9.38 18.70
N ILE A 401 19.20 -9.14 17.39
CA ILE A 401 20.39 -9.00 16.53
C ILE A 401 20.39 -7.58 15.93
N PRO A 402 21.20 -6.62 16.42
CA PRO A 402 21.15 -5.24 15.93
C PRO A 402 21.62 -5.11 14.46
N GLY A 403 22.36 -6.10 13.94
CA GLY A 403 22.87 -6.12 12.58
C GLY A 403 23.98 -7.14 12.43
N GLY A 404 24.94 -6.88 11.54
CA GLY A 404 26.04 -7.81 11.23
C GLY A 404 25.63 -8.85 10.18
N LYS A 405 26.33 -9.98 10.13
CA LYS A 405 26.15 -10.99 9.09
C LYS A 405 26.24 -12.42 9.62
N ALA A 406 25.27 -13.25 9.26
CA ALA A 406 25.18 -14.68 9.57
C ALA A 406 25.22 -15.05 11.07
N MET A 407 24.63 -14.20 11.91
CA MET A 407 24.37 -14.50 13.32
C MET A 407 23.09 -15.33 13.49
N THR A 408 23.10 -16.34 14.37
CA THR A 408 21.89 -17.11 14.74
C THR A 408 21.73 -17.21 16.25
N LEU A 409 20.55 -16.87 16.76
CA LEU A 409 20.14 -17.07 18.15
C LEU A 409 19.05 -18.15 18.21
N ASN A 410 19.34 -19.30 18.81
CA ASN A 410 18.39 -20.43 18.93
C ASN A 410 17.55 -20.39 20.22
N ALA A 411 17.98 -19.65 21.24
CA ALA A 411 17.42 -19.65 22.58
C ALA A 411 17.06 -18.23 23.05
N ASP A 412 16.29 -18.14 24.13
CA ASP A 412 15.56 -16.93 24.51
C ASP A 412 16.43 -15.82 25.12
N ARG A 413 15.85 -14.61 25.18
CA ARG A 413 16.37 -13.43 25.92
C ARG A 413 17.83 -13.08 25.59
N SER A 414 18.26 -13.36 24.37
CA SER A 414 19.66 -13.27 23.97
C SER A 414 19.93 -12.08 23.03
N PHE A 415 21.11 -11.47 23.16
CA PHE A 415 21.59 -10.36 22.33
C PHE A 415 22.83 -10.79 21.55
N GLY A 416 22.84 -10.65 20.23
CA GLY A 416 23.94 -11.16 19.39
C GLY A 416 24.32 -10.26 18.24
N PHE A 417 25.59 -9.83 18.17
CA PHE A 417 26.16 -9.15 17.02
C PHE A 417 27.35 -9.94 16.45
N LEU A 418 27.43 -10.05 15.12
CA LEU A 418 28.51 -10.75 14.42
C LEU A 418 29.06 -9.91 13.27
N ALA A 419 30.28 -9.38 13.44
CA ALA A 419 30.98 -8.58 12.43
C ALA A 419 31.69 -9.47 11.39
N ASN A 420 30.90 -10.26 10.65
CA ASN A 420 31.40 -11.24 9.69
C ASN A 420 31.72 -10.63 8.33
N ASP A 421 32.89 -10.93 7.78
CA ASP A 421 33.27 -10.68 6.39
C ASP A 421 33.16 -11.97 5.54
N GLY A 422 33.58 -13.11 6.07
CA GLY A 422 33.64 -14.43 5.42
C GLY A 422 32.37 -15.29 5.54
N SER A 423 32.55 -16.58 5.80
CA SER A 423 31.49 -17.60 5.89
C SER A 423 31.38 -18.24 7.29
N GLY A 424 31.97 -17.62 8.31
CA GLY A 424 31.99 -18.13 9.68
C GLY A 424 30.67 -17.83 10.39
N ASN A 425 29.59 -18.51 10.04
CA ASN A 425 28.30 -18.35 10.71
C ASN A 425 28.44 -18.69 12.21
N MET A 426 27.79 -17.92 13.09
CA MET A 426 27.79 -18.19 14.54
C MET A 426 26.38 -18.57 14.99
N THR A 427 26.27 -19.51 15.93
CA THR A 427 25.00 -19.97 16.48
C THR A 427 25.12 -20.13 17.98
N ILE A 428 24.25 -19.44 18.73
CA ILE A 428 24.14 -19.56 20.20
C ILE A 428 22.86 -20.32 20.51
N SER A 429 22.95 -21.32 21.39
CA SER A 429 21.81 -22.15 21.81
C SER A 429 21.57 -22.16 23.33
N GLU A 430 22.26 -21.28 24.05
CA GLU A 430 22.02 -21.00 25.47
C GLU A 430 21.18 -19.73 25.59
N SER A 431 20.23 -19.70 26.53
CA SER A 431 19.42 -18.51 26.83
C SER A 431 20.20 -17.45 27.62
N ASP A 432 19.69 -16.22 27.65
CA ASP A 432 20.21 -15.12 28.46
C ASP A 432 21.65 -14.68 28.11
N VAL A 433 22.11 -14.95 26.87
CA VAL A 433 23.47 -14.65 26.40
C VAL A 433 23.54 -13.31 25.69
N ALA A 434 24.52 -12.47 26.08
CA ALA A 434 25.00 -11.34 25.28
C ALA A 434 26.32 -11.68 24.60
N VAL A 435 26.40 -11.61 23.27
CA VAL A 435 27.59 -12.00 22.48
C VAL A 435 27.98 -10.98 21.41
N PHE A 436 29.29 -10.78 21.26
CA PHE A 436 29.91 -9.96 20.22
C PHE A 436 30.95 -10.82 19.49
N GLY A 437 30.57 -11.39 18.35
CA GLY A 437 31.43 -12.21 17.51
C GLY A 437 32.20 -11.38 16.48
N ASN A 438 33.48 -11.72 16.27
CA ASN A 438 34.40 -11.09 15.31
C ASN A 438 34.55 -9.57 15.48
N ALA A 439 34.20 -9.01 16.65
CA ALA A 439 34.17 -7.59 16.93
C ALA A 439 34.95 -7.27 18.21
N ASN A 440 35.70 -6.16 18.21
CA ASN A 440 36.38 -5.67 19.41
C ASN A 440 35.38 -4.86 20.26
N LEU A 441 35.26 -5.20 21.55
CA LEU A 441 34.52 -4.38 22.51
C LEU A 441 35.47 -3.34 23.14
N TRP A 442 35.29 -2.06 22.80
CA TRP A 442 36.13 -0.96 23.30
C TRP A 442 35.40 -0.18 24.40
N LEU A 443 36.07 -0.02 25.55
CA LEU A 443 35.67 0.90 26.61
C LEU A 443 36.48 2.19 26.45
N ALA A 444 35.85 3.28 26.00
CA ALA A 444 36.54 4.53 25.69
C ALA A 444 35.89 5.72 26.40
N ASN A 445 36.72 6.68 26.83
CA ASN A 445 36.28 7.98 27.33
C ASN A 445 37.08 9.11 26.65
N ASN A 446 36.52 10.31 26.66
CA ASN A 446 37.18 11.55 26.27
C ASN A 446 36.99 12.66 27.32
N THR A 447 36.65 12.28 28.55
CA THR A 447 36.29 13.16 29.67
C THR A 447 37.42 13.33 30.69
N GLY A 448 38.50 12.55 30.57
CA GLY A 448 39.56 12.46 31.57
C GLY A 448 39.19 11.63 32.80
N ALA A 449 38.02 10.97 32.79
CA ALA A 449 37.56 10.08 33.83
C ALA A 449 37.53 8.63 33.32
N ALA A 450 37.98 7.69 34.15
CA ALA A 450 38.03 6.27 33.82
C ALA A 450 36.65 5.71 33.41
N SER A 451 36.68 4.60 32.68
CA SER A 451 35.47 3.87 32.25
C SER A 451 35.60 2.39 32.58
N GLN A 452 34.47 1.76 32.88
CA GLN A 452 34.44 0.47 33.57
C GLN A 452 33.27 -0.42 33.17
N ILE A 453 33.50 -1.74 33.19
CA ILE A 453 32.44 -2.77 33.21
C ILE A 453 32.15 -3.11 34.67
N ARG A 454 30.87 -3.25 35.03
CA ARG A 454 30.40 -3.56 36.38
C ARG A 454 29.63 -4.88 36.43
N PHE A 455 29.98 -5.71 37.39
CA PHE A 455 29.29 -6.95 37.74
C PHE A 455 28.63 -6.75 39.10
N TYR A 456 27.34 -6.47 39.09
CA TYR A 456 26.55 -6.25 40.29
C TYR A 456 26.22 -7.57 41.01
N GLU A 457 26.07 -7.51 42.33
CA GLU A 457 25.57 -8.65 43.11
C GLU A 457 24.09 -8.97 42.76
N PRO A 458 23.60 -10.19 43.02
CA PRO A 458 22.22 -10.56 42.74
C PRO A 458 21.21 -9.70 43.53
N ASN A 459 20.35 -8.98 42.81
CA ASN A 459 19.28 -8.17 43.39
C ASN A 459 17.91 -8.65 42.88
N THR A 460 16.97 -8.91 43.80
CA THR A 460 15.60 -9.34 43.50
C THR A 460 14.55 -8.22 43.63
N THR A 461 14.98 -6.98 43.89
CA THR A 461 14.09 -5.84 44.14
C THR A 461 13.57 -5.24 42.83
N THR A 462 12.27 -5.33 42.58
CA THR A 462 11.62 -4.68 41.44
C THR A 462 11.60 -3.16 41.61
N GLY A 463 12.12 -2.41 40.64
CA GLY A 463 12.14 -0.95 40.65
C GLY A 463 13.35 -0.35 39.92
N ASN A 464 13.72 0.88 40.28
CA ASN A 464 14.88 1.55 39.70
C ASN A 464 16.19 0.85 40.09
N PHE A 465 16.96 0.43 39.09
CA PHE A 465 18.28 -0.19 39.28
C PHE A 465 19.41 0.79 38.90
N PRO A 466 20.53 0.85 39.65
CA PRO A 466 20.78 0.23 40.95
C PRO A 466 20.36 1.16 42.11
N SER A 467 19.50 0.68 43.02
CA SER A 467 19.03 1.47 44.17
C SER A 467 19.96 1.41 45.38
N SER A 468 20.60 0.27 45.64
CA SER A 468 21.49 0.04 46.80
C SER A 468 22.37 -1.22 46.61
N VAL A 469 22.79 -1.50 45.38
CA VAL A 469 23.39 -2.78 44.97
C VAL A 469 24.90 -2.64 44.77
N TYR A 470 25.70 -3.46 45.43
CA TYR A 470 27.17 -3.49 45.28
C TYR A 470 27.60 -4.14 43.96
N PHE A 471 28.84 -3.87 43.53
CA PHE A 471 29.42 -4.44 42.32
C PHE A 471 30.95 -4.63 42.44
N THR A 472 31.47 -5.55 41.63
CA THR A 472 32.89 -5.62 41.26
C THR A 472 33.07 -5.02 39.85
N SER A 473 34.20 -4.40 39.54
CA SER A 473 34.43 -3.78 38.23
C SER A 473 35.84 -3.96 37.69
N PHE A 474 35.97 -3.86 36.37
CA PHE A 474 37.24 -3.62 35.69
C PHE A 474 37.23 -2.20 35.15
N GLU A 475 38.25 -1.41 35.49
CA GLU A 475 38.34 0.02 35.20
C GLU A 475 39.76 0.38 34.75
N SER A 476 39.91 1.14 33.67
CA SER A 476 41.22 1.62 33.23
C SER A 476 41.54 2.96 33.90
N PRO A 477 42.56 3.05 34.79
CA PRO A 477 43.04 4.33 35.30
C PRO A 477 43.71 5.15 34.17
N PRO A 478 44.12 6.40 34.44
CA PRO A 478 45.11 7.07 33.61
C PRO A 478 46.37 6.19 33.46
N LEU A 479 46.87 6.05 32.24
CA LEU A 479 48.06 5.26 31.91
C LEU A 479 49.09 6.16 31.24
N ASP A 480 50.36 6.01 31.63
CA ASP A 480 51.50 6.67 30.97
C ASP A 480 52.03 5.87 29.76
N ASP A 481 51.55 4.63 29.55
CA ASP A 481 51.97 3.71 28.49
C ASP A 481 50.82 2.74 28.09
N THR A 482 50.97 2.03 26.98
CA THR A 482 49.96 1.07 26.48
C THR A 482 50.14 -0.30 27.15
N LEU A 483 49.04 -0.91 27.62
CA LEU A 483 49.04 -2.21 28.31
C LEU A 483 48.20 -3.25 27.57
N VAL A 484 48.84 -4.24 26.95
CA VAL A 484 48.18 -5.33 26.20
C VAL A 484 48.39 -6.66 26.92
N TYR A 485 47.39 -7.12 27.67
CA TYR A 485 47.44 -8.39 28.40
C TYR A 485 47.02 -9.57 27.52
N ILE A 486 47.92 -10.54 27.33
CA ILE A 486 47.64 -11.82 26.67
C ILE A 486 47.39 -12.90 27.74
N LEU A 487 46.22 -13.55 27.68
CA LEU A 487 45.84 -14.64 28.58
C LEU A 487 46.56 -15.97 28.22
N PRO A 488 46.72 -16.90 29.18
CA PRO A 488 47.32 -18.21 28.91
C PRO A 488 46.46 -19.02 27.93
N ALA A 489 47.09 -19.67 26.95
CA ALA A 489 46.40 -20.48 25.93
C ALA A 489 45.88 -21.84 26.44
N ALA A 490 46.08 -22.16 27.73
CA ALA A 490 45.66 -23.41 28.37
C ALA A 490 44.98 -23.12 29.71
N LYS A 491 44.15 -24.05 30.18
CA LYS A 491 43.62 -24.07 31.55
C LYS A 491 44.74 -24.37 32.57
N PRO A 492 44.59 -24.01 33.86
CA PRO A 492 45.49 -24.50 34.89
C PRO A 492 45.40 -26.03 34.99
N PHE A 493 46.52 -26.67 35.31
CA PHE A 493 46.62 -28.13 35.47
C PHE A 493 46.39 -28.58 36.91
N GLN A 494 46.48 -27.67 37.88
CA GLN A 494 46.31 -27.93 39.31
C GLN A 494 45.51 -26.80 40.01
N VAL A 495 44.75 -27.17 41.04
CA VAL A 495 44.06 -26.22 41.94
C VAL A 495 45.08 -25.42 42.75
N GLY A 496 44.93 -24.10 42.80
CA GLY A 496 45.86 -23.19 43.49
C GLY A 496 46.82 -22.43 42.57
N GLN A 497 46.75 -22.64 41.24
CA GLN A 497 47.46 -21.80 40.28
C GLN A 497 46.79 -20.43 40.10
N VAL A 498 47.60 -19.40 39.82
CA VAL A 498 47.18 -18.01 39.61
C VAL A 498 47.74 -17.46 38.30
N LEU A 499 47.18 -16.36 37.80
CA LEU A 499 47.76 -15.63 36.66
C LEU A 499 48.98 -14.82 37.11
N GLU A 500 50.14 -15.04 36.49
CA GLU A 500 51.36 -14.28 36.71
C GLU A 500 51.98 -13.79 35.38
N VAL A 501 52.79 -12.73 35.43
CA VAL A 501 53.47 -12.19 34.23
C VAL A 501 54.69 -13.05 33.90
N SER A 502 54.64 -13.74 32.76
CA SER A 502 55.73 -14.58 32.24
C SER A 502 56.72 -13.83 31.35
N ALA A 503 56.26 -12.79 30.66
CA ALA A 503 57.08 -11.96 29.78
C ALA A 503 56.45 -10.58 29.57
N MET A 504 57.30 -9.59 29.34
CA MET A 504 56.92 -8.26 28.84
C MET A 504 57.79 -7.96 27.60
N ASN A 505 57.17 -7.50 26.52
CA ASN A 505 57.86 -7.19 25.26
C ASN A 505 57.24 -5.95 24.64
N GLY A 506 57.79 -4.78 24.97
CA GLY A 506 57.08 -3.51 24.83
C GLY A 506 55.75 -3.54 25.60
N ASP A 507 54.74 -2.94 24.99
CA ASP A 507 53.34 -2.83 25.42
C ASP A 507 52.68 -4.18 25.78
N THR A 508 53.25 -5.30 25.33
CA THR A 508 52.64 -6.64 25.44
C THR A 508 53.09 -7.39 26.69
N ILE A 509 52.13 -7.69 27.57
CA ILE A 509 52.29 -8.42 28.82
C ILE A 509 51.69 -9.83 28.65
N THR A 510 52.51 -10.87 28.72
CA THR A 510 52.07 -12.26 28.56
C THR A 510 51.86 -12.93 29.91
N LEU A 511 50.64 -13.43 30.16
CA LEU A 511 50.27 -14.10 31.40
C LEU A 511 50.41 -15.63 31.28
N THR A 512 50.81 -16.28 32.38
CA THR A 512 50.86 -17.74 32.54
C THR A 512 50.19 -18.21 33.84
N TRP A 513 50.01 -19.52 34.02
CA TRP A 513 49.53 -20.12 35.25
C TRP A 513 50.69 -20.51 36.19
N GLY A 514 50.99 -19.64 37.15
CA GLY A 514 52.02 -19.85 38.18
C GLY A 514 51.46 -20.32 39.52
N PHE A 515 52.31 -20.35 40.54
CA PHE A 515 51.94 -20.62 41.94
C PHE A 515 52.42 -19.49 42.85
N VAL A 516 51.59 -19.10 43.83
CA VAL A 516 51.96 -18.10 44.84
C VAL A 516 53.04 -18.67 45.75
N THR A 517 54.29 -18.33 45.47
CA THR A 517 55.45 -18.76 46.26
C THR A 517 55.65 -17.81 47.43
N LEU A 518 55.39 -18.28 48.65
CA LEU A 518 55.54 -17.50 49.88
C LEU A 518 57.03 -17.35 50.23
N ARG A 519 57.61 -16.18 49.93
CA ARG A 519 59.00 -15.84 50.29
C ARG A 519 59.16 -15.65 51.80
N THR A 520 59.52 -16.71 52.51
CA THR A 520 59.84 -16.69 53.96
C THR A 520 61.35 -16.58 54.24
N GLY A 521 62.06 -15.72 53.50
CA GLY A 521 63.51 -15.52 53.65
C GLY A 521 63.86 -14.27 54.46
N ARG A 522 64.80 -14.37 55.40
CA ARG A 522 65.33 -13.22 56.19
C ARG A 522 66.71 -12.74 55.70
N ASP A 523 67.23 -13.37 54.65
CA ASP A 523 68.64 -13.29 54.22
C ASP A 523 68.82 -13.19 52.69
N GLY A 524 67.72 -13.14 51.92
CA GLY A 524 67.76 -12.91 50.47
C GLY A 524 68.15 -14.11 49.62
N SER A 525 68.13 -15.33 50.17
CA SER A 525 68.21 -16.56 49.39
C SER A 525 66.83 -16.97 48.86
N ASP A 526 66.68 -17.13 47.54
CA ASP A 526 65.44 -17.61 46.93
C ASP A 526 65.34 -19.14 47.09
N VAL A 527 64.69 -19.58 48.16
CA VAL A 527 64.27 -20.97 48.36
C VAL A 527 62.83 -21.14 47.83
N PRO A 528 62.61 -21.91 46.74
CA PRO A 528 61.27 -22.12 46.18
C PRO A 528 60.51 -23.20 46.97
N THR A 529 60.20 -22.93 48.23
CA THR A 529 59.27 -23.74 49.04
C THR A 529 57.83 -23.44 48.65
N ALA A 530 57.29 -24.26 47.74
CA ALA A 530 55.85 -24.37 47.57
C ALA A 530 55.25 -24.93 48.87
N ILE A 531 54.50 -24.12 49.62
CA ILE A 531 53.77 -24.58 50.81
C ILE A 531 52.51 -25.34 50.37
N ALA A 532 52.73 -26.54 49.82
CA ALA A 532 51.98 -27.66 50.36
C ALA A 532 52.43 -27.86 51.82
N VAL A 533 51.50 -28.26 52.68
CA VAL A 533 51.86 -29.03 53.88
C VAL A 533 51.51 -30.47 53.54
N PRO A 534 52.47 -31.30 53.08
CA PRO A 534 52.29 -32.74 53.15
C PRO A 534 52.10 -33.11 54.62
N ASN A 535 51.28 -34.12 54.91
CA ASN A 535 51.20 -34.64 56.28
C ASN A 535 52.51 -35.34 56.71
N ASP A 536 53.39 -35.62 55.74
CA ASP A 536 54.64 -36.35 55.88
C ASP A 536 55.84 -35.41 55.65
N ASP A 537 56.11 -34.48 56.59
CA ASP A 537 57.39 -33.77 56.67
C ASP A 537 58.33 -34.50 57.65
N PRO A 538 59.29 -35.31 57.15
CA PRO A 538 60.16 -36.10 58.01
C PRO A 538 61.18 -35.26 58.79
N ASP A 539 61.47 -34.02 58.40
CA ASP A 539 62.29 -33.13 59.24
C ASP A 539 61.50 -32.64 60.45
N LEU A 540 60.24 -32.25 60.24
CA LEU A 540 59.35 -31.83 61.33
C LEU A 540 59.11 -32.97 62.33
N GLU A 541 58.79 -34.16 61.84
CA GLU A 541 58.56 -35.34 62.69
C GLU A 541 59.86 -35.82 63.38
N SER A 542 61.00 -35.79 62.69
CA SER A 542 62.32 -36.04 63.30
C SER A 542 62.64 -35.04 64.43
N ARG A 543 62.34 -33.75 64.23
CA ARG A 543 62.58 -32.69 65.22
C ARG A 543 61.64 -32.76 66.41
N ILE A 544 60.39 -33.22 66.23
CA ILE A 544 59.46 -33.52 67.32
C ILE A 544 59.97 -34.71 68.13
N ASN A 545 60.27 -35.85 67.48
CA ASN A 545 60.83 -37.03 68.14
C ASN A 545 62.12 -36.71 68.92
N ARG A 546 63.01 -35.89 68.35
CA ARG A 546 64.25 -35.46 69.02
C ARG A 546 64.00 -34.52 70.21
N LEU A 547 62.94 -33.72 70.19
CA LEU A 547 62.52 -32.91 71.34
C LEU A 547 61.94 -33.78 72.45
N GLU A 548 61.15 -34.81 72.13
CA GLU A 548 60.60 -35.76 73.11
C GLU A 548 61.68 -36.64 73.76
N GLU A 549 62.65 -37.10 72.97
CA GLU A 549 63.84 -37.82 73.46
C GLU A 549 64.67 -36.95 74.43
N LEU A 550 64.87 -35.67 74.10
CA LEU A 550 65.54 -34.69 74.97
C LEU A 550 64.72 -34.38 76.23
N LEU A 551 63.38 -34.35 76.15
CA LEU A 551 62.50 -34.19 77.31
C LEU A 551 62.66 -35.38 78.26
N THR A 552 62.51 -36.60 77.73
CA THR A 552 62.61 -37.87 78.48
C THR A 552 63.96 -38.01 79.17
N THR A 553 65.05 -37.69 78.46
CA THR A 553 66.41 -37.67 79.01
C THR A 553 66.55 -36.67 80.16
N ARG A 554 65.92 -35.49 80.04
CA ARG A 554 65.95 -34.44 81.07
C ARG A 554 65.10 -34.78 82.29
N GLU A 555 63.98 -35.49 82.11
CA GLU A 555 63.16 -36.01 83.20
C GLU A 555 63.86 -37.12 83.97
N GLN A 556 64.54 -38.05 83.28
CA GLN A 556 65.41 -39.04 83.93
C GLN A 556 66.52 -38.37 84.75
N LEU A 557 67.22 -37.38 84.18
CA LEU A 557 68.27 -36.64 84.90
C LEU A 557 67.72 -35.93 86.15
N LEU A 558 66.52 -35.35 86.05
CA LEU A 558 65.84 -34.71 87.19
C LEU A 558 65.39 -35.74 88.25
N GLY A 559 65.06 -36.96 87.85
CA GLY A 559 64.82 -38.10 88.73
C GLY A 559 66.07 -38.49 89.51
N THR A 560 67.18 -38.74 88.80
CA THR A 560 68.48 -39.08 89.42
C THR A 560 68.96 -37.97 90.36
N GLN A 561 68.77 -36.69 90.01
CA GLN A 561 69.10 -35.56 90.89
C GLN A 561 68.21 -35.50 92.15
N LYS A 562 66.93 -35.89 92.07
CA LYS A 562 66.06 -36.02 93.26
C LYS A 562 66.51 -37.16 94.18
N GLU A 563 66.89 -38.31 93.62
CA GLU A 563 67.43 -39.44 94.39
C GLU A 563 68.76 -39.08 95.05
N GLN A 564 69.68 -38.44 94.33
CA GLN A 564 70.92 -37.91 94.90
C GLN A 564 70.66 -36.88 96.00
N LEU A 565 69.68 -36.00 95.84
CA LEU A 565 69.28 -35.03 96.88
C LEU A 565 68.65 -35.71 98.10
N GLN A 566 67.88 -36.79 97.91
CA GLN A 566 67.35 -37.60 99.01
C GLN A 566 68.46 -38.37 99.74
N ALA A 567 69.39 -38.99 99.01
CA ALA A 567 70.57 -39.65 99.57
C ALA A 567 71.46 -38.65 100.35
N LEU A 568 71.65 -37.44 99.82
CA LEU A 568 72.38 -36.37 100.51
C LEU A 568 71.64 -35.93 101.79
N ARG A 569 70.31 -35.80 101.76
CA ARG A 569 69.50 -35.51 102.97
C ARG A 569 69.58 -36.63 104.00
N ALA A 570 69.56 -37.89 103.59
CA ALA A 570 69.71 -39.05 104.47
C ALA A 570 71.12 -39.13 105.09
N ALA A 571 72.17 -38.87 104.29
CA ALA A 571 73.55 -38.77 104.78
C ALA A 571 73.70 -37.63 105.79
N VAL A 572 73.13 -36.46 105.51
CA VAL A 572 73.06 -35.31 106.43
C VAL A 572 72.36 -35.68 107.73
N GLN A 573 71.18 -36.30 107.69
CA GLN A 573 70.50 -36.78 108.91
C GLN A 573 71.31 -37.83 109.68
N THR A 574 72.08 -38.67 108.98
CA THR A 574 72.96 -39.67 109.60
C THR A 574 74.14 -39.02 110.31
N LEU A 575 74.73 -37.97 109.73
CA LEU A 575 75.83 -37.20 110.33
C LEU A 575 75.35 -36.34 111.52
N GLU A 576 74.18 -35.70 111.38
CA GLU A 576 73.52 -34.96 112.46
C GLU A 576 73.14 -35.91 113.61
N GLY A 577 72.69 -37.14 113.31
CA GLY A 577 72.47 -38.21 114.29
C GLY A 577 73.74 -38.81 114.93
N GLN A 578 74.92 -38.53 114.38
CA GLN A 578 76.23 -38.88 114.96
C GLN A 578 76.85 -37.73 115.76
N GLY A 579 76.14 -36.61 115.93
CA GLY A 579 76.62 -35.45 116.70
C GLY A 579 77.65 -34.59 115.96
N ILE A 580 77.76 -34.74 114.64
CA ILE A 580 78.67 -33.94 113.80
C ILE A 580 77.94 -32.67 113.36
N GLU A 581 78.07 -31.60 114.15
CA GLU A 581 77.54 -30.28 113.79
C GLU A 581 78.23 -29.71 112.55
N ARG A 582 77.49 -28.90 111.78
CA ARG A 582 77.99 -28.33 110.52
C ARG A 582 78.99 -27.21 110.80
N SER A 583 80.26 -27.44 110.45
CA SER A 583 81.29 -26.40 110.46
C SER A 583 80.93 -25.27 109.50
N SER A 584 80.46 -24.14 110.02
CA SER A 584 80.09 -22.94 109.26
C SER A 584 81.22 -21.90 109.30
N ASN A 585 82.40 -22.24 108.74
CA ASN A 585 83.51 -21.28 108.62
C ASN A 585 84.42 -21.57 107.39
N GLY A 586 84.03 -21.00 106.24
CA GLY A 586 84.90 -20.16 105.40
C GLY A 586 86.08 -20.74 104.58
N VAL A 587 86.38 -19.95 103.53
CA VAL A 587 87.64 -19.86 102.76
C VAL A 587 87.85 -20.81 101.57
N GLU A 588 88.37 -20.18 100.51
CA GLU A 588 88.66 -20.62 99.15
C GLU A 588 89.63 -21.82 99.03
N SER A 589 89.60 -22.45 97.86
CA SER A 589 90.83 -22.88 97.17
C SER A 589 90.80 -22.37 95.72
N LYS A 590 91.98 -22.09 95.16
CA LYS A 590 92.22 -21.55 93.81
C LYS A 590 93.09 -22.51 92.99
N GLU A 591 93.43 -22.07 91.78
CA GLU A 591 94.39 -22.67 90.84
C GLU A 591 93.78 -23.90 90.11
N GLU A 592 93.36 -23.77 88.84
CA GLU A 592 94.13 -23.51 87.60
C GLU A 592 95.01 -24.67 87.14
N THR A 593 94.77 -25.14 85.91
CA THR A 593 95.79 -25.34 84.86
C THR A 593 95.09 -25.45 83.49
N ASN A 594 95.70 -24.93 82.43
CA ASN A 594 95.20 -24.98 81.04
C ASN A 594 95.44 -26.34 80.36
N VAL A 595 94.78 -26.60 79.22
CA VAL A 595 95.45 -26.94 77.93
C VAL A 595 94.44 -26.96 76.76
N TYR A 596 94.97 -26.78 75.53
CA TYR A 596 94.25 -26.68 74.25
C TYR A 596 93.86 -28.02 73.61
N ASN A 597 92.98 -27.93 72.60
CA ASN A 597 92.63 -28.87 71.53
C ASN A 597 93.58 -30.05 71.24
N ALA A 598 93.02 -31.25 70.99
CA ALA A 598 93.03 -31.89 69.65
C ALA A 598 92.19 -33.19 69.63
N GLU A 599 91.73 -33.56 68.43
CA GLU A 599 91.00 -34.78 68.01
C GLU A 599 89.62 -35.05 68.64
#